data_AF-A0A250FV50-F1
#
_entry.id   AF-A0A250FV50-F1
#
_cell.length_a   1.000
_cell.length_b   1.000
_cell.length_c   1.000
_cell.angle_alpha   90.00
_cell.angle_beta   90.00
_cell.angle_gamma   90.00
#
_symmetry.space_group_name_H-M   'P 1'
#
loop_
_entity.id
_entity.type
_entity.pdbx_description
1 polymer ?
#
loop_
_entity_poly.entity_id
_entity_poly.type
_entity_poly.pdbx_seq_one_letter_code
_entity_poly.pdbx_strand_id
1 'polypeptide(L)'
;MNDQEIDLHNKNRLTESVGKGLQSWEYVKIWASEDKRIQNNAVRRHDMDGESIDIERLKNSFMFADGGDGVRLYFNIQDNMSVWEYYTDDGSVGKIVDSFDEIAQNSEITEKE
;
A
#
# COMPACT_ATOMS: atom_id res chain seq x y z
N MET A 1 8.57 -17.93 17.90
CA MET A 1 8.71 -16.91 16.84
C MET A 1 9.85 -16.01 17.27
N ASN A 2 10.82 -15.74 16.40
CA ASN A 2 11.88 -14.77 16.70
C ASN A 2 11.30 -13.38 16.43
N ASP A 3 11.16 -12.59 17.48
CA ASP A 3 10.76 -11.19 17.36
C ASP A 3 11.89 -10.44 16.65
N GLN A 4 11.65 -10.05 15.39
CA GLN A 4 12.58 -9.21 14.66
C GLN A 4 12.37 -7.76 15.09
N GLU A 5 13.33 -7.25 15.86
CA GLU A 5 13.37 -5.84 16.25
C GLU A 5 13.77 -4.97 15.04
N ILE A 6 12.91 -4.01 14.69
CA ILE A 6 13.16 -3.06 13.61
C ILE A 6 13.78 -1.79 14.22
N ASP A 7 15.06 -1.56 13.91
CA ASP A 7 15.78 -0.35 14.30
C ASP A 7 15.56 0.75 13.25
N LEU A 8 14.61 1.65 13.52
CA LEU A 8 14.21 2.74 12.63
C LEU A 8 15.25 3.88 12.53
N HIS A 9 16.21 3.95 13.46
CA HIS A 9 17.14 5.09 13.55
C HIS A 9 18.46 4.85 12.81
N ASN A 10 18.76 3.60 12.46
CA ASN A 10 19.96 3.25 11.72
C ASN A 10 19.60 2.88 10.28
N LYS A 11 19.87 3.77 9.32
CA LYS A 11 19.52 3.58 7.90
C LYS A 11 19.98 2.24 7.31
N ASN A 12 21.17 1.76 7.68
CA ASN A 12 21.71 0.51 7.16
C ASN A 12 20.98 -0.70 7.78
N ARG A 13 20.77 -0.68 9.11
CA ARG A 13 19.99 -1.75 9.78
C ARG A 13 18.52 -1.72 9.39
N LEU A 14 17.93 -0.55 9.22
CA LEU A 14 16.58 -0.37 8.70
C LEU A 14 16.48 -1.02 7.31
N THR A 15 17.42 -0.75 6.41
CA THR A 15 17.42 -1.35 5.06
C THR A 15 17.60 -2.88 5.11
N GLU A 16 18.44 -3.41 5.99
CA GLU A 16 18.61 -4.86 6.16
C GLU A 16 17.41 -5.54 6.84
N SER A 17 16.82 -4.91 7.85
CA SER A 17 15.61 -5.39 8.55
C SER A 17 14.40 -5.32 7.65
N VAL A 18 14.26 -4.25 6.87
CA VAL A 18 13.26 -4.12 5.81
C VAL A 18 13.54 -5.15 4.71
N GLY A 19 14.78 -5.33 4.25
CA GLY A 19 15.13 -6.32 3.23
C GLY A 19 14.86 -7.78 3.63
N LYS A 20 14.94 -8.11 4.93
CA LYS A 20 14.64 -9.46 5.47
C LYS A 20 13.18 -9.62 5.89
N GLY A 21 12.55 -8.58 6.42
CA GLY A 21 11.14 -8.56 6.85
C GLY A 21 10.15 -8.35 5.71
N LEU A 22 10.53 -7.62 4.64
CA LEU A 22 9.72 -7.47 3.42
C LEU A 22 9.53 -8.78 2.66
N GLN A 23 10.39 -9.77 2.86
CA GLN A 23 10.23 -11.07 2.20
C GLN A 23 9.01 -11.86 2.73
N SER A 24 8.49 -11.52 3.92
CA SER A 24 7.27 -12.12 4.48
C SER A 24 6.02 -11.25 4.33
N TRP A 25 6.13 -10.06 3.74
CA TRP A 25 5.01 -9.14 3.53
C TRP A 25 4.62 -9.20 2.06
N GLU A 26 3.41 -9.70 1.78
CA GLU A 26 2.93 -9.90 0.42
C GLU A 26 2.90 -8.56 -0.34
N TYR A 27 3.72 -8.45 -1.38
CA TYR A 27 3.65 -7.34 -2.31
C TYR A 27 2.23 -7.25 -2.90
N VAL A 28 1.70 -6.03 -3.06
CA VAL A 28 0.52 -5.76 -3.91
C VAL A 28 0.71 -6.37 -5.31
N LYS A 29 1.95 -6.53 -5.74
CA LYS A 29 2.36 -7.25 -6.96
C LYS A 29 1.72 -8.62 -7.11
N ILE A 30 1.48 -9.38 -6.05
CA ILE A 30 0.82 -10.69 -6.14
C ILE A 30 -0.62 -10.50 -6.65
N TRP A 31 -1.37 -9.58 -6.05
CA TRP A 31 -2.76 -9.30 -6.39
C TRP A 31 -2.90 -8.59 -7.75
N ALA A 32 -2.10 -7.56 -7.99
CA ALA A 32 -2.12 -6.81 -9.25
C ALA A 32 -1.68 -7.67 -10.45
N SER A 33 -0.81 -8.67 -10.25
CA SER A 33 -0.38 -9.54 -11.37
C SER A 33 -1.37 -10.67 -11.67
N GLU A 34 -2.21 -11.03 -10.71
CA GLU A 34 -3.23 -12.08 -10.85
C GLU A 34 -4.62 -11.53 -11.22
N ASP A 35 -4.83 -10.21 -11.08
CA ASP A 35 -6.09 -9.58 -11.41
C ASP A 35 -6.33 -9.46 -12.92
N LYS A 36 -7.17 -10.38 -13.44
CA LYS A 36 -7.58 -10.44 -14.84
C LYS A 36 -8.46 -9.27 -15.30
N ARG A 37 -8.94 -8.43 -14.38
CA ARG A 37 -9.72 -7.22 -14.70
C ARG A 37 -8.83 -6.07 -15.15
N ILE A 38 -7.53 -6.12 -14.84
CA ILE A 38 -6.57 -5.12 -15.30
C ILE A 38 -6.34 -5.30 -16.80
N GLN A 39 -6.63 -4.26 -17.58
CA GLN A 39 -6.49 -4.25 -19.02
C GLN A 39 -5.49 -3.19 -19.45
N ASN A 40 -4.67 -3.49 -20.47
CA ASN A 40 -3.71 -2.55 -21.06
C ASN A 40 -2.77 -1.88 -20.04
N ASN A 41 -2.39 -2.60 -18.98
CA ASN A 41 -1.57 -2.07 -17.88
C ASN A 41 -2.18 -0.86 -17.15
N ALA A 42 -3.49 -0.68 -17.20
CA ALA A 42 -4.20 0.41 -16.55
C ALA A 42 -5.16 -0.11 -15.47
N VAL A 43 -5.10 0.49 -14.28
CA VAL A 43 -5.97 0.20 -13.15
C VAL A 43 -6.91 1.37 -12.93
N ARG A 44 -8.22 1.10 -12.93
CA ARG A 44 -9.27 2.11 -12.81
C ARG A 44 -9.21 2.76 -11.43
N ARG A 45 -9.41 4.08 -11.40
CA ARG A 45 -9.66 4.82 -10.17
C ARG A 45 -11.14 4.84 -9.82
N HIS A 46 -11.50 4.49 -8.59
CA HIS A 46 -12.88 4.63 -8.09
C HIS A 46 -13.12 5.96 -7.38
N ASP A 47 -12.06 6.64 -6.96
CA ASP A 47 -12.12 7.96 -6.34
C ASP A 47 -12.22 9.09 -7.38
N MET A 48 -11.97 8.77 -8.66
CA MET A 48 -11.94 9.74 -9.75
C MET A 48 -12.46 9.12 -11.06
N ASP A 49 -13.63 9.55 -11.50
CA ASP A 49 -14.30 9.02 -12.69
C ASP A 49 -13.48 9.24 -13.96
N GLY A 50 -13.35 8.18 -14.77
CA GLY A 50 -12.66 8.20 -16.05
C GLY A 50 -11.13 8.18 -15.96
N GLU A 51 -10.57 8.15 -14.75
CA GLU A 51 -9.13 8.15 -14.52
C GLU A 51 -8.59 6.75 -14.23
N SER A 52 -7.31 6.55 -14.54
CA SER A 52 -6.61 5.29 -14.29
C SER A 52 -5.15 5.54 -13.95
N ILE A 53 -4.53 4.58 -13.27
CA ILE A 53 -3.08 4.59 -13.02
C ILE A 53 -2.43 3.42 -13.75
N ASP A 54 -1.15 3.60 -14.08
CA ASP A 54 -0.33 2.51 -14.59
C ASP A 54 -0.18 1.42 -13.51
N ILE A 55 -0.37 0.16 -13.92
CA ILE A 55 -0.25 -1.02 -13.07
C ILE A 55 1.12 -1.12 -12.39
N GLU A 56 2.19 -0.62 -13.01
CA GLU A 56 3.52 -0.60 -12.41
C GLU A 56 3.59 0.34 -11.21
N ARG A 57 2.77 1.41 -11.16
CA ARG A 57 2.64 2.23 -9.93
C ARG A 57 2.03 1.40 -8.80
N LEU A 58 1.00 0.61 -9.10
CA LEU A 58 0.37 -0.28 -8.13
C LEU A 58 1.32 -1.41 -7.67
N LYS A 59 2.03 -2.05 -8.60
CA LYS A 59 2.99 -3.13 -8.28
C LYS A 59 4.17 -2.67 -7.44
N ASN A 60 4.57 -1.40 -7.58
CA ASN A 60 5.66 -0.78 -6.82
C ASN A 60 5.18 -0.04 -5.56
N SER A 61 4.03 -0.45 -5.02
CA SER A 61 3.46 0.08 -3.78
C SER A 61 3.67 -0.86 -2.59
N PHE A 62 3.61 -0.30 -1.38
CA PHE A 62 3.79 -1.03 -0.12
C PHE A 62 2.45 -1.17 0.61
N MET A 63 1.93 -2.40 0.74
CA MET A 63 0.72 -2.66 1.52
C MET A 63 1.05 -2.63 3.02
N PHE A 64 0.21 -1.96 3.82
CA PHE A 64 0.44 -1.83 5.26
C PHE A 64 -0.74 -2.26 6.13
N ALA A 65 -1.96 -2.37 5.58
CA ALA A 65 -3.13 -2.77 6.34
C ALA A 65 -4.24 -3.41 5.49
N ASP A 66 -5.09 -4.19 6.16
CA ASP A 66 -6.40 -4.62 5.67
C ASP A 66 -7.44 -3.58 6.13
N GLY A 67 -8.21 -3.02 5.19
CA GLY A 67 -9.24 -2.01 5.47
C GLY A 67 -10.59 -2.59 5.90
N GLY A 68 -10.73 -3.92 5.92
CA GLY A 68 -12.02 -4.60 6.05
C GLY A 68 -12.74 -4.73 4.70
N ASP A 69 -13.73 -5.63 4.62
CA ASP A 69 -14.65 -5.80 3.48
C ASP A 69 -13.98 -5.87 2.10
N GLY A 70 -12.82 -6.53 2.01
CA GLY A 70 -12.10 -6.70 0.75
C GLY A 70 -11.30 -5.48 0.31
N VAL A 71 -11.01 -4.56 1.23
CA VAL A 71 -10.14 -3.40 1.00
C VAL A 71 -8.70 -3.70 1.43
N ARG A 72 -7.73 -3.23 0.65
CA ARG A 72 -6.29 -3.28 0.96
C ARG A 72 -5.72 -1.89 0.97
N LEU A 73 -5.03 -1.50 2.04
CA LEU A 73 -4.42 -0.19 2.18
C LEU A 73 -2.93 -0.24 1.87
N TYR A 74 -2.46 0.70 1.06
CA TYR A 74 -1.08 0.74 0.61
C TYR A 74 -0.52 2.17 0.47
N PHE A 75 0.80 2.29 0.62
CA PHE A 75 1.57 3.48 0.29
C PHE A 75 2.05 3.42 -1.16
N ASN A 76 1.80 4.49 -1.92
CA ASN A 76 2.42 4.68 -3.22
C ASN A 76 3.78 5.39 -3.05
N ILE A 77 4.85 4.60 -3.13
CA ILE A 77 6.23 5.06 -2.89
C ILE A 77 6.66 6.09 -3.96
N GLN A 78 6.09 6.02 -5.16
CA GLN A 78 6.41 6.93 -6.27
C GLN A 78 5.61 8.23 -6.22
N ASP A 79 4.60 8.33 -5.36
CA ASP A 79 3.68 9.47 -5.25
C ASP A 79 3.67 9.99 -3.81
N ASN A 80 4.82 10.52 -3.37
CA ASN A 80 5.00 11.17 -2.06
C ASN A 80 4.55 10.34 -0.84
N MET A 81 4.66 9.00 -0.90
CA MET A 81 4.10 8.10 0.12
C MET A 81 2.61 8.36 0.39
N SER A 82 1.86 8.77 -0.64
CA SER A 82 0.40 8.89 -0.60
C SER A 82 -0.23 7.56 -0.23
N VAL A 83 -1.41 7.62 0.39
CA VAL A 83 -2.15 6.43 0.81
C VAL A 83 -3.30 6.18 -0.11
N TRP A 84 -3.44 4.91 -0.45
CA TRP A 84 -4.43 4.43 -1.37
C TRP A 84 -5.11 3.19 -0.82
N GLU A 85 -6.30 2.94 -1.32
CA GLU A 85 -7.03 1.70 -1.17
C GLU A 85 -7.11 0.94 -2.49
N TYR A 86 -7.12 -0.38 -2.40
CA TYR A 86 -7.40 -1.30 -3.49
C TYR A 86 -8.61 -2.16 -3.10
N TYR A 87 -9.61 -2.16 -3.98
CA TYR A 87 -10.84 -2.91 -3.83
C TYR A 87 -10.70 -4.27 -4.51
N THR A 88 -10.72 -5.34 -3.72
CA THR A 88 -10.49 -6.70 -4.22
C THR A 88 -11.67 -7.24 -5.06
N ASP A 89 -12.87 -6.73 -4.84
CA ASP A 89 -14.13 -7.13 -5.49
C ASP A 89 -14.22 -6.67 -6.96
N ASP A 90 -13.68 -5.50 -7.30
CA ASP A 90 -13.70 -4.95 -8.66
C ASP A 90 -12.31 -4.61 -9.25
N GLY A 91 -11.26 -4.64 -8.43
CA GLY A 91 -9.87 -4.41 -8.84
C GLY A 91 -9.51 -2.93 -9.01
N SER A 92 -10.36 -2.01 -8.54
CA SER A 92 -10.12 -0.57 -8.63
C SER A 92 -9.32 -0.04 -7.46
N VAL A 93 -8.75 1.15 -7.63
CA VAL A 93 -7.97 1.84 -6.60
C VAL A 93 -8.53 3.22 -6.31
N GLY A 94 -8.24 3.76 -5.14
CA GLY A 94 -8.58 5.13 -4.77
C GLY A 94 -7.50 5.76 -3.95
N LYS A 95 -7.22 7.05 -4.17
CA LYS A 95 -6.32 7.82 -3.30
C LYS A 95 -7.13 8.34 -2.11
N ILE A 96 -6.61 8.10 -0.92
CA ILE A 96 -7.21 8.54 0.35
C ILE A 96 -6.61 9.88 0.77
N VAL A 97 -5.27 10.00 0.73
CA VAL A 97 -4.53 11.21 1.09
C VAL A 97 -3.29 11.37 0.21
N ASP A 98 -2.76 12.59 0.13
CA ASP A 98 -1.61 12.90 -0.74
C ASP A 98 -0.25 12.60 -0.10
N SER A 99 -0.20 12.32 1.20
CA SER A 99 1.04 11.95 1.90
C SER A 99 0.81 11.20 3.21
N PHE A 100 1.84 10.49 3.69
CA PHE A 100 1.83 9.90 5.04
C PHE A 100 1.67 10.95 6.15
N ASP A 101 2.29 12.13 5.98
CA ASP A 101 2.23 13.21 6.96
C ASP A 101 0.79 13.71 7.19
N GLU A 102 -0.04 13.71 6.14
CA GLU A 102 -1.44 14.09 6.22
C GLU A 102 -2.25 13.12 7.11
N ILE A 103 -1.97 11.82 7.04
CA ILE A 103 -2.54 10.84 7.97
C ILE A 103 -2.01 11.08 9.37
N ALA A 104 -0.71 11.25 9.53
CA ALA A 104 -0.10 11.43 10.86
C ALA A 104 -0.64 12.67 11.59
N GLN A 105 -1.03 13.73 10.85
CA GLN A 105 -1.61 14.94 11.41
C GLN A 105 -3.09 14.81 11.75
N ASN A 106 -3.85 14.01 11.00
CA ASN A 106 -5.31 13.91 11.12
C ASN A 106 -5.79 12.64 11.86
N SER A 107 -4.88 11.75 12.22
CA SER A 107 -5.21 10.51 12.92
C SER A 107 -5.14 10.68 14.43
N GLU A 108 -6.11 10.07 15.12
CA GLU A 108 -6.08 9.93 16.57
C GLU A 108 -5.61 8.50 16.91
N ILE A 109 -4.53 8.38 17.70
CA ILE A 109 -4.07 7.08 18.18
C ILE A 109 -5.03 6.64 19.29
N THR A 110 -5.93 5.72 18.98
CA THR A 110 -6.77 5.07 19.99
C THR A 110 -6.10 3.78 20.45
N GLU A 111 -5.75 3.70 21.73
CA GLU A 111 -5.36 2.43 22.34
C GLU A 111 -6.57 1.48 22.35
N LYS A 112 -6.39 0.27 21.81
CA LYS A 112 -7.34 -0.83 22.04
C LYS A 112 -6.99 -1.49 23.37
N GLU A 113 -7.92 -1.42 24.33
CA GLU A 113 -7.88 -2.21 25.57
C GLU A 113 -7.89 -3.73 25.29
#